data_AF-A0A821F423-F1
#
_entry.id   AF-A0A821F423-F1
#
_cell.length_a   1.000
_cell.length_b   1.000
_cell.length_c   1.000
_cell.angle_alpha   90.00
_cell.angle_beta   90.00
_cell.angle_gamma   90.00
#
_symmetry.space_group_name_H-M   'P 1'
#
loop_
_entity.id
_entity.type
_entity.pdbx_description
1 polymer ?
#
loop_
_entity_poly.entity_id
_entity_poly.type
_entity_poly.pdbx_seq_one_letter_code
_entity_poly.pdbx_strand_id
1 'polypeptide(L)'
;MQMLHNELKVELMVETRAAPVRPKEDSVVAHSTTYISPPKVLRSSIVSENILDWTQSQVQNWLLEHNLRQLSRLFTGCDGRSLLHLSKYMKNCKPQQILNLLEADARRRINESISIIEICCFHSLMHEQKKRRQSTHGSNT
;
A
#
# COMPACT_ATOMS: atom_id res chain seq x y z
N MET A 1 20.86 -20.68 23.63
CA MET A 1 21.05 -19.24 23.88
C MET A 1 20.60 -18.45 22.66
N GLN A 2 19.32 -18.11 22.60
CA GLN A 2 18.75 -17.21 21.60
C GLN A 2 18.33 -15.95 22.35
N MET A 3 19.20 -14.94 22.27
CA MET A 3 18.90 -13.57 22.66
C MET A 3 18.05 -12.92 21.57
N LEU A 4 17.23 -11.94 21.97
CA LEU A 4 16.39 -11.03 21.16
C LEU A 4 14.91 -11.42 21.03
N HIS A 5 14.22 -11.54 22.19
CA HIS A 5 12.76 -11.49 22.28
C HIS A 5 12.23 -10.43 23.26
N ASN A 6 13.02 -9.38 23.52
CA ASN A 6 12.60 -8.27 24.36
C ASN A 6 12.65 -6.95 23.58
N GLU A 7 11.67 -6.09 23.88
CA GLU A 7 11.53 -4.69 23.47
C GLU A 7 10.60 -4.38 22.30
N LEU A 8 9.32 -4.67 22.51
CA LEU A 8 8.22 -3.80 22.07
C LEU A 8 7.05 -3.91 23.06
N LYS A 9 7.33 -3.59 24.34
CA LYS A 9 6.32 -3.13 25.29
C LYS A 9 6.29 -1.61 25.18
N VAL A 10 5.37 -1.09 24.37
CA VAL A 10 4.92 0.30 24.52
C VAL A 10 3.57 0.24 25.21
N GLU A 11 3.62 0.36 26.53
CA GLU A 11 2.50 0.75 27.37
C GLU A 11 1.98 2.11 26.87
N LEU A 12 0.80 2.13 26.26
CA LEU A 12 0.01 3.35 26.17
C LEU A 12 -1.00 3.33 27.31
N MET A 13 -0.52 3.63 28.51
CA MET A 13 -1.37 4.08 29.62
C MET A 13 -1.79 5.52 29.32
N VAL A 14 -3.04 5.71 28.92
CA VAL A 14 -3.75 6.97 29.19
C VAL A 14 -5.07 6.59 29.85
N GLU A 15 -4.99 6.51 31.18
CA GLU A 15 -6.14 6.54 32.06
C GLU A 15 -6.58 8.00 32.21
N THR A 16 -7.80 8.32 31.83
CA THR A 16 -8.51 9.50 32.33
C THR A 16 -9.90 9.05 32.70
N ARG A 17 -10.06 8.74 33.99
CA ARG A 17 -11.35 8.53 34.63
C ARG A 17 -12.08 9.86 34.72
N ALA A 18 -13.32 9.89 34.22
CA ALA A 18 -14.39 10.68 34.81
C ALA A 18 -15.75 10.08 34.44
N ALA A 19 -16.48 9.64 35.46
CA ALA A 19 -17.93 9.45 35.50
C ALA A 19 -18.34 9.66 36.98
N PRO A 20 -19.63 9.89 37.35
CA PRO A 20 -20.86 9.85 36.56
C PRO A 20 -21.86 11.00 36.84
N VAL A 21 -22.69 11.40 35.87
CA VAL A 21 -23.99 12.04 36.17
C VAL A 21 -25.03 11.68 35.09
N ARG A 22 -26.13 11.06 35.53
CA ARG A 22 -27.47 11.02 34.89
C ARG A 22 -28.46 11.52 35.96
N PRO A 23 -29.75 11.78 35.67
CA PRO A 23 -30.45 11.94 34.39
C PRO A 23 -31.28 13.25 34.32
N LYS A 24 -31.78 13.63 33.14
CA LYS A 24 -33.14 14.19 33.01
C LYS A 24 -33.65 13.97 31.58
N GLU A 25 -34.82 13.38 31.55
CA GLU A 25 -35.67 13.14 30.38
C GLU A 25 -36.10 14.47 29.79
N ASP A 26 -36.11 14.60 28.47
CA ASP A 26 -37.27 15.07 27.71
C ASP A 26 -36.99 15.09 26.21
N SER A 27 -38.07 14.79 25.47
CA SER A 27 -38.30 15.12 24.06
C SER A 27 -37.75 14.17 22.99
N VAL A 28 -38.60 13.22 22.63
CA VAL A 28 -38.53 12.43 21.39
C VAL A 28 -38.94 13.35 20.23
N VAL A 29 -37.96 13.82 19.46
CA VAL A 29 -38.19 14.33 18.10
C VAL A 29 -37.57 13.34 17.13
N ALA A 30 -38.43 12.74 16.31
CA ALA A 30 -38.06 11.75 15.30
C ALA A 30 -37.13 12.40 14.25
N HIS A 31 -35.85 12.09 14.34
CA HIS A 31 -34.92 12.36 13.23
C HIS A 31 -34.98 11.16 12.29
N SER A 32 -35.54 11.37 11.09
CA SER A 32 -35.40 10.44 9.98
C SER A 32 -33.92 10.25 9.67
N THR A 33 -33.35 9.16 10.16
CA THR A 33 -32.00 8.72 9.82
C THR A 33 -32.03 8.23 8.37
N THR A 34 -31.64 9.11 7.46
CA THR A 34 -31.30 8.74 6.09
C THR A 34 -30.17 7.72 6.16
N TYR A 35 -30.50 6.47 5.84
CA TYR A 35 -29.56 5.36 5.73
C TYR A 35 -28.56 5.69 4.62
N ILE A 36 -27.38 6.20 5.00
CA ILE A 36 -26.25 6.32 4.07
C ILE A 36 -25.77 4.90 3.85
N SER A 37 -26.20 4.33 2.72
CA SER A 37 -25.76 3.02 2.27
C SER A 37 -24.22 3.00 2.24
N PRO A 38 -23.56 1.93 2.75
CA PRO A 38 -22.11 1.81 2.67
C PRO A 38 -21.66 1.98 1.21
N PRO A 39 -20.51 2.63 0.96
CA PRO A 39 -19.96 2.66 -0.39
C PRO A 39 -19.83 1.23 -0.88
N LYS A 40 -20.54 0.91 -1.96
CA LYS A 40 -20.40 -0.37 -2.66
C LYS A 40 -18.92 -0.50 -3.02
N VAL A 41 -18.22 -1.35 -2.27
CA VAL A 41 -16.86 -1.78 -2.59
C VAL A 41 -16.96 -2.39 -3.98
N LEU A 42 -16.54 -1.63 -4.98
CA LEU A 42 -16.53 -2.07 -6.37
C LEU A 42 -15.54 -3.21 -6.45
N ARG A 43 -16.13 -4.40 -6.56
CA ARG A 43 -15.69 -5.58 -7.31
C ARG A 43 -14.18 -5.62 -7.55
N SER A 44 -13.56 -6.61 -6.91
CA SER A 44 -12.31 -7.21 -7.40
C SER A 44 -12.41 -7.36 -8.91
N SER A 45 -11.80 -6.42 -9.62
CA SER A 45 -11.58 -6.54 -11.05
C SER A 45 -10.73 -7.78 -11.17
N ILE A 46 -11.14 -8.73 -12.02
CA ILE A 46 -10.29 -9.85 -12.39
C ILE A 46 -9.06 -9.21 -13.04
N VAL A 47 -8.03 -8.99 -12.24
CA VAL A 47 -6.76 -8.47 -12.71
C VAL A 47 -6.19 -9.63 -13.51
N SER A 48 -5.95 -9.40 -14.80
CA SER A 48 -5.30 -10.40 -15.66
C SER A 48 -4.09 -10.95 -14.91
N GLU A 49 -3.94 -12.27 -14.79
CA GLU A 49 -2.79 -12.83 -14.06
C GLU A 49 -1.46 -12.41 -14.69
N ASN A 50 -1.49 -12.09 -15.99
CA ASN A 50 -0.34 -11.62 -16.73
C ASN A 50 -0.16 -10.11 -16.63
N ILE A 51 0.88 -9.67 -15.91
CA ILE A 51 1.26 -8.26 -15.77
C ILE A 51 1.53 -7.58 -17.13
N LEU A 52 1.89 -8.32 -18.18
CA LEU A 52 2.17 -7.73 -19.50
C LEU A 52 0.93 -7.11 -20.18
N ASP A 53 -0.25 -7.54 -19.74
CA ASP A 53 -1.53 -7.12 -20.29
C ASP A 53 -2.21 -6.06 -19.41
N TRP A 54 -1.54 -5.63 -18.33
CA TRP A 54 -2.10 -4.63 -17.43
C TRP A 54 -2.09 -3.25 -18.08
N THR A 55 -3.26 -2.62 -18.08
CA THR A 55 -3.45 -1.21 -18.38
C THR A 55 -2.91 -0.31 -17.27
N GLN A 56 -2.78 0.99 -17.57
CA GLN A 56 -2.37 1.99 -16.58
C GLN A 56 -3.29 2.00 -15.35
N SER A 57 -4.61 1.93 -15.56
CA SER A 57 -5.58 1.89 -14.46
C SER A 57 -5.43 0.65 -13.58
N GLN A 58 -5.11 -0.51 -14.16
CA GLN A 58 -4.87 -1.73 -13.38
C GLN A 58 -3.59 -1.62 -12.53
N VAL A 59 -2.52 -1.02 -13.08
CA VAL A 59 -1.30 -0.72 -12.31
C VAL A 59 -1.59 0.26 -11.16
N GLN A 60 -2.36 1.31 -11.42
CA GLN A 60 -2.77 2.27 -10.38
C GLN A 60 -3.54 1.59 -9.25
N ASN A 61 -4.57 0.81 -9.59
CA ASN A 61 -5.39 0.11 -8.61
C ASN A 61 -4.53 -0.86 -7.79
N TRP A 62 -3.64 -1.61 -8.44
CA TRP A 62 -2.72 -2.51 -7.75
C TRP A 62 -1.82 -1.78 -6.75
N LEU A 63 -1.24 -0.63 -7.12
CA LEU A 63 -0.44 0.17 -6.20
C LEU A 63 -1.26 0.66 -5.00
N LEU A 64 -2.50 1.10 -5.23
CA LEU A 64 -3.40 1.55 -4.17
C LEU A 64 -3.82 0.43 -3.22
N GLU A 65 -4.14 -0.76 -3.75
CA GLU A 65 -4.46 -1.96 -2.97
C GLU A 65 -3.33 -2.38 -2.03
N HIS A 66 -2.08 -2.06 -2.40
CA HIS A 66 -0.90 -2.29 -1.59
C HIS A 66 -0.45 -1.08 -0.75
N ASN A 67 -1.31 -0.06 -0.60
CA ASN A 67 -1.05 1.17 0.15
C ASN A 67 0.13 2.02 -0.38
N LEU A 68 0.44 1.90 -1.66
CA LEU A 68 1.50 2.65 -2.35
C LEU A 68 0.94 3.90 -3.05
N ARG A 69 0.32 4.79 -2.27
CA ARG A 69 -0.40 5.99 -2.76
C ARG A 69 0.52 6.99 -3.49
N GLN A 70 1.67 7.32 -2.95
CA GLN A 70 2.59 8.27 -3.58
C GLN A 70 3.22 7.68 -4.85
N LEU A 71 3.56 6.39 -4.81
CA LEU A 71 4.02 5.68 -6.01
C LEU A 71 2.91 5.59 -7.06
N SER A 72 1.64 5.39 -6.68
CA SER A 72 0.53 5.44 -7.64
C SER A 72 0.51 6.78 -8.38
N ARG A 73 0.62 7.91 -7.68
CA ARG A 73 0.68 9.24 -8.30
C ARG A 73 1.94 9.47 -9.15
N LEU A 74 3.04 8.80 -8.85
CA LEU A 74 4.26 8.87 -9.64
C LEU A 74 4.13 8.07 -10.95
N PHE A 75 3.48 6.90 -10.88
CA PHE A 75 3.32 5.93 -11.95
C PHE A 75 2.01 6.10 -12.75
N THR A 76 1.39 7.28 -12.76
CA THR A 76 0.09 7.54 -13.42
C THR A 76 0.06 7.17 -14.92
N GLY A 77 1.21 7.19 -15.60
CA GLY A 77 1.33 6.81 -17.01
C GLY A 77 1.94 5.41 -17.25
N CYS A 78 2.18 4.62 -16.20
CA CYS A 78 2.83 3.32 -16.34
C CYS A 78 1.81 2.20 -16.52
N ASP A 79 1.96 1.47 -17.62
CA ASP A 79 1.29 0.20 -17.84
C ASP A 79 2.12 -0.97 -17.28
N GLY A 80 1.59 -2.18 -17.40
CA GLY A 80 2.23 -3.36 -16.86
C GLY A 80 3.57 -3.71 -17.51
N ARG A 81 3.74 -3.39 -18.80
CA ARG A 81 5.04 -3.53 -19.50
C ARG A 81 6.07 -2.56 -18.93
N SER A 82 5.68 -1.31 -18.71
CA SER A 82 6.51 -0.29 -18.07
C SER A 82 6.96 -0.73 -16.68
N LEU A 83 6.03 -1.26 -15.88
CA LEU A 83 6.32 -1.79 -14.54
C LEU A 83 7.27 -3.01 -14.60
N LEU A 84 7.12 -3.88 -15.60
CA LEU A 84 8.05 -4.98 -15.81
C LEU A 84 9.45 -4.48 -16.21
N HIS A 85 9.55 -3.49 -17.09
CA HIS A 85 10.84 -2.89 -17.45
C HIS A 85 11.51 -2.21 -16.26
N LEU A 86 10.74 -1.48 -15.46
CA LEU A 86 11.20 -0.92 -14.20
C LEU A 86 11.74 -2.02 -13.28
N SER A 87 11.03 -3.16 -13.16
CA SER A 87 11.51 -4.29 -12.36
C SER A 87 12.83 -4.87 -12.86
N LYS A 88 13.06 -4.87 -14.17
CA LYS A 88 14.33 -5.33 -14.77
C LYS A 88 15.44 -4.31 -14.49
N TYR A 89 15.15 -3.03 -14.66
CA TYR A 89 16.09 -1.95 -14.37
C TYR A 89 16.52 -1.99 -12.90
N MET A 90 15.56 -2.16 -11.98
CA MET A 90 15.81 -2.24 -10.55
C MET A 90 16.67 -3.43 -10.13
N LYS A 91 16.70 -4.52 -10.91
CA LYS A 91 17.60 -5.66 -10.64
C LYS A 91 19.06 -5.35 -10.93
N ASN A 92 19.31 -4.43 -11.86
CA ASN A 92 20.66 -4.14 -12.35
C ASN A 92 21.24 -2.88 -11.70
N CYS A 93 20.41 -2.06 -11.08
CA CYS A 93 20.82 -0.81 -10.44
C CYS A 93 20.96 -0.97 -8.92
N LYS A 94 21.81 -0.14 -8.31
CA LYS A 94 21.94 -0.10 -6.85
C LYS A 94 20.62 0.44 -6.25
N PRO A 95 20.07 -0.16 -5.18
CA PRO A 95 18.84 0.30 -4.55
C PRO A 95 18.84 1.80 -4.23
N GLN A 96 19.94 2.35 -3.68
CA GLN A 96 20.02 3.79 -3.41
C GLN A 96 19.88 4.67 -4.65
N GLN A 97 20.39 4.23 -5.81
CA GLN A 97 20.26 5.02 -7.04
C GLN A 97 18.80 5.10 -7.51
N ILE A 98 18.07 4.00 -7.41
CA ILE A 98 16.65 3.94 -7.76
C ILE A 98 15.85 4.84 -6.82
N LEU A 99 16.14 4.78 -5.51
CA LEU A 99 15.47 5.63 -4.53
C LEU A 99 15.72 7.10 -4.80
N ASN A 100 16.97 7.49 -5.06
CA ASN A 100 17.31 8.87 -5.39
C ASN A 100 16.56 9.35 -6.64
N LEU A 101 16.45 8.51 -7.67
CA LEU A 101 15.70 8.84 -8.90
C LEU A 101 14.21 8.98 -8.62
N LEU A 102 13.62 8.07 -7.85
CA LEU A 102 12.21 8.11 -7.50
C LEU A 102 11.88 9.32 -6.61
N GLU A 103 12.72 9.63 -5.62
CA GLU A 103 12.56 10.83 -4.79
C GLU A 103 12.72 12.13 -5.58
N ALA A 104 13.69 12.19 -6.51
CA ALA A 104 13.88 13.34 -7.36
C ALA A 104 12.66 13.55 -8.27
N ASP A 105 12.12 12.46 -8.84
CA ASP A 105 10.94 12.54 -9.70
C ASP A 105 9.67 12.88 -8.91
N ALA A 106 9.50 12.32 -7.71
CA ALA A 106 8.39 12.64 -6.83
C ALA A 106 8.40 14.12 -6.41
N ARG A 107 9.57 14.64 -5.98
CA ARG A 107 9.74 16.07 -5.70
C ARG A 107 9.41 16.94 -6.90
N ARG A 108 9.86 16.55 -8.10
CA ARG A 108 9.63 17.32 -9.34
C ARG A 108 8.18 17.31 -9.80
N ARG A 109 7.51 16.16 -9.77
CA ARG A 109 6.20 15.96 -10.44
C ARG A 109 5.01 16.12 -9.50
N ILE A 110 5.15 15.68 -8.26
CA ILE A 110 4.05 15.69 -7.28
C ILE A 110 4.34 16.57 -6.07
N ASN A 111 5.52 17.20 -6.01
CA ASN A 111 5.98 18.06 -4.90
C ASN A 111 5.90 17.38 -3.53
N GLU A 112 6.13 16.07 -3.50
CA GLU A 112 6.08 15.25 -2.31
C GLU A 112 7.28 14.30 -2.29
N SER A 113 7.81 14.03 -1.09
CA SER A 113 8.77 12.95 -0.89
C SER A 113 8.05 11.63 -0.76
N ILE A 114 8.66 10.57 -1.29
CA ILE A 114 8.14 9.21 -1.12
C ILE A 114 8.36 8.79 0.34
N SER A 115 7.32 8.30 1.00
CA SER A 115 7.43 7.86 2.38
C SER A 115 8.32 6.63 2.48
N ILE A 116 9.12 6.56 3.56
CA ILE A 116 9.99 5.41 3.79
C ILE A 116 9.21 4.09 3.91
N ILE A 117 7.97 4.17 4.43
CA ILE A 117 7.06 3.02 4.55
C ILE A 117 6.71 2.49 3.16
N GLU A 118 6.32 3.37 2.23
CA GLU A 118 6.01 2.96 0.85
C GLU A 118 7.21 2.40 0.10
N ILE A 119 8.40 2.98 0.33
CA ILE A 119 9.66 2.43 -0.19
C ILE A 119 9.88 1.00 0.30
N CYS A 120 9.72 0.75 1.60
CA CYS A 120 9.86 -0.59 2.18
C CYS A 120 8.82 -1.57 1.62
N CYS A 121 7.55 -1.18 1.55
CA CYS A 121 6.48 -2.01 0.99
C CYS A 121 6.76 -2.37 -0.48
N PHE A 122 7.16 -1.39 -1.28
CA PHE A 122 7.52 -1.61 -2.68
C PHE A 122 8.71 -2.57 -2.83
N HIS A 123 9.74 -2.43 -2.00
CA HIS A 123 10.90 -3.31 -2.01
C HIS A 123 10.52 -4.78 -1.68
N SER A 124 9.66 -4.97 -0.67
CA SER A 124 9.16 -6.31 -0.29
C SER A 124 8.39 -6.97 -1.43
N LEU A 125 7.48 -6.25 -2.10
CA LEU A 125 6.71 -6.77 -3.23
C LEU A 125 7.63 -7.20 -4.39
N MET A 126 8.63 -6.39 -4.69
CA MET A 126 9.60 -6.70 -5.74
C MET A 126 10.43 -7.95 -5.43
N HIS A 127 10.78 -8.15 -4.15
CA HIS A 127 11.47 -9.34 -3.70
C HIS A 127 10.59 -10.61 -3.77
N GLU A 128 9.32 -10.51 -3.37
CA GLU A 128 8.36 -11.62 -3.48
C GLU A 128 8.12 -12.05 -4.93
N GLN A 129 7.99 -11.08 -5.85
CA GLN A 129 7.85 -11.35 -7.28
C GLN A 129 9.08 -12.06 -7.86
N LYS A 130 10.29 -11.76 -7.35
CA LYS A 130 11.51 -12.48 -7.74
C LYS A 130 11.45 -13.95 -7.29
N LYS A 131 11.01 -14.21 -6.06
CA LYS A 131 10.91 -15.57 -5.49
C LYS A 131 9.93 -16.44 -6.27
N ARG A 132 8.75 -15.91 -6.63
CA ARG A 132 7.73 -16.63 -7.42
C ARG A 132 8.20 -17.10 -8.80
N ARG A 133 9.12 -16.35 -9.42
CA ARG A 133 9.72 -16.72 -10.73
C ARG A 133 10.79 -17.80 -10.64
N GLN A 134 11.44 -17.94 -9.49
CA GLN A 134 12.45 -18.98 -9.27
C GLN A 134 11.81 -20.31 -8.90
N SER A 135 10.67 -20.29 -8.20
CA SER A 135 9.94 -21.52 -7.86
C SER A 135 9.24 -22.19 -9.06
N THR A 136 8.96 -21.44 -10.13
CA THR A 136 8.34 -21.99 -11.36
C THR A 136 9.32 -22.72 -12.29
N HIS A 137 10.63 -22.72 -11.98
CA HIS A 137 11.65 -23.42 -12.77
C HIS A 137 12.16 -24.72 -12.11
N GLY A 138 11.59 -25.11 -10.96
CA GLY A 138 12.09 -26.24 -10.14
C GLY A 138 11.20 -27.49 -10.08
N SER A 139 10.18 -27.63 -10.95
CA SER A 139 9.23 -28.75 -10.87
C SER A 139 9.16 -29.64 -12.12
N ASN A 140 10.20 -29.65 -12.96
CA ASN A 140 10.36 -30.64 -14.03
C ASN A 140 11.69 -31.38 -13.87
N THR A 141 11.73 -32.33 -12.94
CA THR A 141 12.65 -33.49 -12.97
C THR A 141 11.97 -34.65 -12.30
#